data_AF-A0A9D4J6E0-F1
#
_entry.id   AF-A0A9D4J6E0-F1
#
_cell.length_a   1.000
_cell.length_b   1.000
_cell.length_c   1.000
_cell.angle_alpha   90.00
_cell.angle_beta   90.00
_cell.angle_gamma   90.00
#
_symmetry.space_group_name_H-M   'P 1'
#
loop_
_entity.id
_entity.type
_entity.pdbx_description
1 polymer ?
#
loop_
_entity_poly.entity_id
_entity_poly.type
_entity_poly.pdbx_seq_one_letter_code
_entity_poly.pdbx_strand_id
1 'polypeptide(L)'
;MDPELQYPWGLHVPPSGQVLVCGSSSHAVIQVDGEGRKRLATLLSEQLVSQKDRQTNPVSVCYNTNMHQIIVGLNNGKNIVVSELQ
;
A
#
# COMPACT_ATOMS: atom_id res chain seq x y z
N MET A 1 3.70 17.94 -1.57
CA MET A 1 2.94 16.76 -1.11
C MET A 1 3.08 15.67 -2.15
N ASP A 2 3.17 14.40 -1.74
CA ASP A 2 3.23 13.28 -2.68
C ASP A 2 1.85 13.05 -3.32
N PRO A 3 1.71 13.03 -4.66
CA PRO A 3 0.42 12.89 -5.32
C PRO A 3 -0.27 11.55 -5.06
N GLU A 4 0.48 10.53 -4.63
CA GLU A 4 -0.02 9.19 -4.32
C GLU A 4 -0.41 9.03 -2.83
N LEU A 5 -0.28 10.08 -2.01
CA LEU A 5 -0.75 10.11 -0.62
C LEU A 5 -1.93 11.05 -0.42
N GLN A 6 -3.03 10.80 -1.13
CA GLN A 6 -4.27 11.54 -0.90
C GLN A 6 -5.15 10.80 0.10
N TYR A 7 -5.55 11.49 1.17
CA TYR A 7 -6.30 10.91 2.31
C TYR A 7 -5.63 9.64 2.87
N PRO A 8 -4.45 9.77 3.52
CA PRO A 8 -3.78 8.61 4.08
C PRO A 8 -4.60 8.00 5.21
N TRP A 9 -4.83 6.68 5.18
CA TRP A 9 -5.72 6.01 6.13
C TRP A 9 -5.07 4.84 6.88
N GLY A 10 -4.27 4.03 6.18
CA GLY A 10 -3.57 2.88 6.73
C GLY A 10 -2.06 3.04 6.65
N LEU A 11 -1.34 2.56 7.66
CA LEU A 11 0.12 2.46 7.64
C LEU A 11 0.61 1.20 8.37
N HIS A 12 1.79 0.71 7.98
CA HIS A 12 2.47 -0.41 8.63
C HIS A 12 3.98 -0.31 8.47
N VAL A 13 4.72 -0.77 9.48
CA VAL A 13 6.19 -0.85 9.45
C VAL A 13 6.59 -2.32 9.48
N PRO A 14 6.92 -2.94 8.32
CA PRO A 14 7.48 -4.30 8.30
C PRO A 14 8.87 -4.36 8.97
N PRO A 15 9.38 -5.56 9.30
CA PRO A 15 10.69 -5.73 9.96
C PRO A 15 11.89 -5.12 9.24
N SER A 16 11.77 -4.91 7.93
CA SER A 16 12.76 -4.24 7.08
C SER A 16 12.92 -2.74 7.36
N GLY A 17 11.97 -2.12 8.08
CA GLY A 17 12.09 -0.75 8.61
C GLY A 17 11.59 0.36 7.68
N GLN A 18 11.21 0.06 6.43
CA GLN A 18 10.41 0.99 5.62
C GLN A 18 9.01 1.20 6.23
N VAL A 19 8.33 2.26 5.82
CA VAL A 19 6.92 2.49 6.14
C VAL A 19 6.07 2.27 4.89
N LEU A 20 5.03 1.45 5.03
CA LEU A 20 3.97 1.26 4.03
C LEU A 20 2.83 2.22 4.36
N VAL A 21 2.31 2.93 3.36
CA VAL A 21 1.22 3.90 3.56
C VAL A 21 0.18 3.76 2.46
N CYS A 22 -1.10 3.68 2.86
CA CYS A 22 -2.25 3.69 1.97
C CYS A 22 -2.67 5.14 1.68
N GLY A 23 -2.56 5.58 0.44
CA GLY A 23 -3.26 6.76 -0.07
C GLY A 23 -4.66 6.35 -0.53
N SER A 24 -5.68 6.59 0.30
CA SER A 24 -7.02 6.06 0.06
C SER A 24 -7.70 6.68 -1.16
N SER A 25 -7.54 7.99 -1.38
CA SER A 25 -8.17 8.70 -2.51
C SER A 25 -7.32 8.68 -3.77
N SER A 26 -6.02 8.42 -3.62
CA SER A 26 -5.09 8.17 -4.73
C SER A 26 -5.04 6.70 -5.12
N HIS A 27 -5.82 5.84 -4.45
CA HIS A 27 -5.93 4.41 -4.72
C HIS A 27 -4.56 3.72 -4.77
N ALA A 28 -3.67 4.12 -3.88
CA ALA A 28 -2.27 3.74 -3.91
C ALA A 28 -1.79 3.19 -2.57
N VAL A 29 -0.84 2.27 -2.62
CA VAL A 29 0.00 1.91 -1.49
C VAL A 29 1.43 2.19 -1.88
N ILE A 30 2.09 3.04 -1.10
CA ILE A 30 3.48 3.41 -1.32
C ILE A 30 4.35 2.91 -0.19
N GLN A 31 5.63 2.76 -0.51
CA GLN A 31 6.70 2.55 0.43
C GLN A 31 7.49 3.83 0.59
N VAL A 32 7.78 4.22 1.82
CA VAL A 32 8.67 5.33 2.17
C VAL A 32 9.77 4.83 3.10
N ASP A 33 10.86 5.60 3.22
CA ASP A 33 11.94 5.27 4.15
C ASP A 33 11.45 5.24 5.62
N GLY A 34 12.28 4.68 6.51
CA GLY A 34 11.94 4.55 7.94
C GLY A 34 11.78 5.89 8.67
N GLU A 35 12.18 7.00 8.06
CA GLU A 35 11.97 8.35 8.60
C GLU A 35 10.72 9.02 8.01
N GLY A 36 10.03 8.39 7.06
CA GLY A 36 8.89 8.94 6.34
C GLY A 36 9.24 10.12 5.42
N ARG A 37 10.50 10.31 5.05
CA ARG A 37 10.99 11.49 4.32
C ARG A 37 11.07 11.29 2.81
N LYS A 38 11.35 10.07 2.36
CA LYS A 38 11.53 9.76 0.94
C LYS A 38 10.65 8.60 0.50
N ARG A 39 9.95 8.77 -0.62
CA ARG A 39 9.29 7.66 -1.31
C ARG A 39 10.33 6.72 -1.94
N LEU A 40 10.17 5.43 -1.68
CA LEU A 40 11.00 4.36 -2.21
C LEU A 40 10.35 3.66 -3.40
N ALA A 41 9.05 3.37 -3.30
CA ALA A 41 8.31 2.64 -4.34
C ALA A 41 6.80 2.89 -4.28
N THR A 42 6.13 2.60 -5.40
CA THR A 42 4.68 2.42 -5.47
C THR A 42 4.41 0.93 -5.58
N LEU A 43 3.72 0.38 -4.58
CA LEU A 43 3.47 -1.06 -4.45
C LEU A 43 2.09 -1.46 -4.99
N LEU A 44 1.15 -0.52 -4.94
CA LEU A 44 -0.18 -0.64 -5.50
C LEU A 44 -0.56 0.72 -6.09
N SER A 45 -1.17 0.72 -7.27
CA SER A 45 -1.83 1.89 -7.85
C SER A 45 -2.90 1.43 -8.84
N GLU A 46 -3.89 2.27 -9.15
CA GLU A 46 -4.93 1.97 -10.16
C GLU A 46 -4.39 1.47 -11.51
N GLN A 47 -3.18 1.90 -11.88
CA GLN A 47 -2.53 1.52 -13.13
C GLN A 47 -1.99 0.07 -13.08
N LEU A 48 -1.73 -0.44 -11.88
CA LEU A 48 -1.20 -1.79 -11.63
C LEU A 48 -2.30 -2.81 -11.35
N VAL A 49 -3.54 -2.37 -11.06
CA VAL A 49 -4.68 -3.27 -10.79
C VAL A 49 -5.60 -3.38 -12.01
N SER A 50 -6.26 -4.54 -12.15
CA SER A 50 -7.21 -4.79 -13.24
C SER A 50 -8.34 -3.75 -13.26
N GLN A 51 -8.85 -3.42 -14.45
CA GLN A 51 -9.98 -2.51 -14.66
C GLN A 51 -11.23 -2.85 -13.81
N LYS A 52 -11.41 -4.13 -13.49
CA LYS A 52 -12.54 -4.66 -12.70
C LYS A 52 -12.43 -4.33 -11.21
N ASP A 53 -11.23 -3.99 -10.74
CA ASP A 53 -10.89 -3.70 -9.35
C ASP A 53 -10.47 -2.23 -9.16
N ARG A 54 -10.85 -1.34 -10.09
CA ARG A 54 -10.52 0.09 -10.07
C ARG A 54 -10.99 0.86 -8.84
N GLN A 55 -11.96 0.35 -8.08
CA GLN A 55 -12.36 0.92 -6.79
C GLN A 55 -11.62 0.25 -5.64
N THR A 56 -10.30 0.46 -5.59
CA THR A 56 -9.43 0.03 -4.50
C THR A 56 -9.13 1.26 -3.67
N ASN A 57 -9.98 1.61 -2.70
CA ASN A 57 -9.60 2.62 -1.71
C ASN A 57 -8.90 1.86 -0.59
N PRO A 58 -7.56 1.81 -0.56
CA PRO A 58 -6.85 1.11 0.48
C PRO A 58 -7.06 1.83 1.81
N VAL A 59 -7.52 1.09 2.81
CA VAL A 59 -7.82 1.62 4.15
C VAL A 59 -6.90 1.03 5.22
N SER A 60 -6.34 -0.14 4.97
CA SER A 60 -5.40 -0.80 5.87
C SER A 60 -4.32 -1.52 5.09
N VAL A 61 -3.16 -1.68 5.71
CA VAL A 61 -2.04 -2.46 5.19
C VAL A 61 -1.39 -3.22 6.33
N CYS A 62 -0.98 -4.46 6.10
CA CYS A 62 -0.14 -5.23 7.00
C CYS A 62 0.84 -6.11 6.22
N TYR A 63 1.89 -6.58 6.90
CA TYR A 63 2.90 -7.45 6.32
C TYR A 63 2.85 -8.84 6.97
N ASN A 64 2.75 -9.88 6.13
CA ASN A 64 2.88 -11.27 6.55
C ASN A 64 4.34 -11.69 6.43
N THR A 65 5.02 -11.80 7.58
CA THR A 65 6.45 -12.14 7.66
C THR A 65 6.76 -13.55 7.20
N ASN A 66 5.83 -14.50 7.34
CA ASN A 66 6.07 -15.90 6.98
C ASN A 66 6.00 -16.11 5.46
N MET A 67 5.16 -15.32 4.78
CA MET A 67 4.92 -15.44 3.34
C MET A 67 5.60 -14.34 2.53
N HIS A 68 6.24 -13.36 3.19
CA HIS A 68 6.80 -12.15 2.57
C HIS A 68 5.79 -11.42 1.66
N GLN A 69 4.58 -11.21 2.20
CA GLN A 69 3.45 -10.64 1.46
C GLN A 69 2.90 -9.40 2.15
N ILE A 70 2.49 -8.43 1.34
CA ILE A 70 1.74 -7.27 1.80
C ILE A 70 0.26 -7.55 1.58
N ILE A 71 -0.54 -7.36 2.62
CA ILE A 71 -2.00 -7.50 2.57
C ILE A 71 -2.60 -6.11 2.70
N VAL A 72 -3.41 -5.71 1.74
CA VAL A 72 -4.06 -4.41 1.67
C VAL A 72 -5.57 -4.60 1.82
N GLY A 73 -6.14 -4.06 2.88
CA GLY A 73 -7.59 -4.02 3.07
C GLY A 73 -8.20 -2.84 2.33
N LEU A 74 -9.34 -3.06 1.69
CA LEU A 74 -10.06 -2.08 0.89
C LEU A 74 -11.38 -1.68 1.57
N ASN A 75 -11.86 -0.46 1.29
CA ASN A 75 -13.14 0.02 1.82
C ASN A 75 -14.38 -0.76 1.35
N ASN A 76 -14.24 -1.61 0.33
CA ASN A 76 -15.30 -2.47 -0.19
C ASN A 76 -15.33 -3.86 0.49
N GLY A 77 -14.56 -4.06 1.55
CA GLY A 77 -14.50 -5.30 2.32
C GLY A 77 -13.64 -6.41 1.69
N LYS A 78 -12.98 -6.15 0.56
CA LYS A 78 -12.02 -7.08 -0.05
C LYS A 78 -10.59 -6.78 0.41
N ASN A 79 -9.72 -7.77 0.22
CA ASN A 79 -8.28 -7.62 0.41
C ASN A 79 -7.54 -7.88 -0.92
N ILE A 80 -6.41 -7.19 -1.11
CA ILE A 80 -5.43 -7.49 -2.15
C ILE A 80 -4.16 -8.00 -1.49
N VAL A 81 -3.51 -8.98 -2.12
CA VAL A 81 -2.18 -9.43 -1.74
C VAL A 81 -1.19 -8.93 -2.78
N VAL A 82 -0.20 -8.17 -2.34
CA VAL A 82 0.94 -7.73 -3.14
C VAL A 82 2.13 -8.57 -2.68
N SER A 83 2.60 -9.47 -3.55
CA SER A 83 3.82 -10.23 -3.29
C SER A 83 5.03 -9.36 -3.61
N GLU A 84 6.02 -9.31 -2.71
CA GLU A 84 7.32 -8.76 -3.07
C GLU A 84 8.02 -9.72 -4.04
N LEU A 85 8.58 -9.22 -5.13
CA LEU A 85 9.52 -10.00 -5.94
C LEU A 85 10.81 -10.14 -5.11
N GLN A 86 11.24 -11.38 -4.87
CA GLN A 86 12.50 -11.68 -4.19
C GLN A 86 13.71 -11.27 -5.02
#